data_AF-A0A963Q0W8-F1
#
_entry.id   AF-A0A963Q0W8-F1
#
_cell.length_a   1.000
_cell.length_b   1.000
_cell.length_c   1.000
_cell.angle_alpha   90.00
_cell.angle_beta   90.00
_cell.angle_gamma   90.00
#
_symmetry.space_group_name_H-M   'P 1'
#
loop_
_entity.id
_entity.type
_entity.pdbx_description
1 polymer ?
#
loop_
_entity_poly.entity_id
_entity_poly.type
_entity_poly.pdbx_seq_one_letter_code
_entity_poly.pdbx_strand_id
1 'polypeptide(L)'
;MNDMKTIAACARRTWAGSVFCLGLLALGGCALPLPDKPTRPEPYDLGPPLAAAAAPASAAPLALQRVEASAAIDGTAIVYRLLYAADGAQQPRPYAQARWVMSPPQLVTQRLREAL
;
A
#
# COMPACT_ATOMS: atom_id res chain seq x y z
N MET A 1 -9.77 -11.45 -70.74
CA MET A 1 -9.52 -12.47 -69.70
C MET A 1 -8.62 -11.91 -68.58
N ASN A 2 -8.66 -10.60 -68.35
CA ASN A 2 -7.60 -9.86 -67.64
C ASN A 2 -8.19 -9.24 -66.37
N ASP A 3 -9.41 -8.72 -66.47
CA ASP A 3 -10.19 -8.07 -65.41
C ASP A 3 -10.61 -9.00 -64.26
N MET A 4 -10.78 -10.30 -64.53
CA MET A 4 -11.14 -11.26 -63.49
C MET A 4 -9.98 -11.52 -62.50
N LYS A 5 -8.74 -11.46 -63.00
CA LYS A 5 -7.53 -11.71 -62.19
C LYS A 5 -7.23 -10.56 -61.24
N THR A 6 -7.53 -9.32 -61.64
CA THR A 6 -7.31 -8.11 -60.83
C THR A 6 -8.32 -7.99 -59.68
N ILE A 7 -9.59 -8.34 -59.90
CA ILE A 7 -10.62 -8.36 -58.84
C ILE A 7 -10.27 -9.38 -57.75
N ALA A 8 -9.83 -10.59 -58.14
CA ALA A 8 -9.41 -11.62 -57.21
C ALA A 8 -8.12 -11.28 -56.44
N ALA A 9 -7.26 -10.41 -56.97
CA ALA A 9 -6.06 -9.93 -56.30
C ALA A 9 -6.38 -8.85 -55.25
N CYS A 10 -7.29 -7.91 -55.57
CA CYS A 10 -7.77 -6.90 -54.64
C CYS A 10 -8.50 -7.53 -53.44
N ALA A 11 -9.38 -8.51 -53.68
CA ALA A 11 -10.10 -9.22 -52.61
C ALA A 11 -9.17 -10.02 -51.68
N ARG A 12 -8.09 -10.60 -52.21
CA ARG A 12 -7.07 -11.29 -51.40
C ARG A 12 -6.23 -10.32 -50.56
N ARG A 13 -5.93 -9.13 -51.08
CA ARG A 13 -5.20 -8.08 -50.34
C ARG A 13 -6.00 -7.52 -49.17
N THR A 14 -7.30 -7.28 -49.36
CA THR A 14 -8.17 -6.76 -48.28
C THR A 14 -8.39 -7.79 -47.19
N TRP A 15 -8.55 -9.07 -47.55
CA TRP A 15 -8.70 -10.16 -46.59
C TRP A 15 -7.42 -10.41 -45.78
N ALA A 16 -6.26 -10.41 -46.44
CA ALA A 16 -4.96 -10.53 -45.76
C ALA A 16 -4.71 -9.38 -44.77
N GLY A 17 -5.07 -8.13 -45.14
CA GLY A 17 -4.94 -6.98 -44.26
C GLY A 17 -5.86 -7.06 -43.03
N SER A 18 -7.09 -7.53 -43.20
CA SER A 18 -8.05 -7.69 -42.10
C SER A 18 -7.60 -8.76 -41.10
N VAL A 19 -7.11 -9.92 -41.59
CA VAL A 19 -6.57 -10.99 -40.73
C VAL A 19 -5.33 -10.51 -39.98
N PHE A 20 -4.46 -9.74 -40.63
CA PHE A 20 -3.27 -9.18 -39.99
C PHE A 20 -3.63 -8.18 -38.87
N CYS A 21 -4.56 -7.25 -39.11
CA CYS A 21 -5.04 -6.33 -38.08
C CYS A 21 -5.71 -7.07 -36.91
N LEU A 22 -6.52 -8.10 -37.17
CA LEU A 22 -7.15 -8.90 -36.12
C LEU A 22 -6.11 -9.64 -35.26
N GLY A 23 -5.06 -10.18 -35.90
CA GLY A 23 -3.93 -10.79 -35.21
C GLY A 23 -3.22 -9.80 -34.29
N LEU A 24 -2.88 -8.60 -34.79
CA LEU A 24 -2.25 -7.56 -33.97
C LEU A 24 -3.11 -7.13 -32.77
N LEU A 25 -4.43 -7.01 -32.95
CA LEU A 25 -5.35 -6.65 -31.87
C LEU A 25 -5.44 -7.75 -30.80
N ALA A 26 -5.44 -9.02 -31.22
CA ALA A 26 -5.43 -10.16 -30.32
C ALA A 26 -4.14 -10.27 -29.50
N LEU A 27 -2.98 -9.94 -30.09
CA LEU A 27 -1.70 -9.89 -29.37
C LEU A 27 -1.61 -8.69 -28.41
N GLY A 28 -2.19 -7.53 -28.76
CA GLY A 28 -2.25 -6.35 -27.90
C GLY A 28 -3.03 -6.56 -26.60
N GLY A 29 -3.93 -7.56 -26.57
CA GLY A 29 -4.69 -7.99 -25.40
C GLY A 29 -3.83 -8.37 -24.18
N CYS A 30 -2.62 -8.88 -24.42
CA CYS A 30 -1.73 -9.37 -23.36
C CYS A 30 -0.81 -8.30 -22.76
N ALA A 31 -0.73 -7.11 -23.38
CA ALA A 31 0.12 -6.01 -22.94
C ALA A 31 -0.66 -4.86 -22.30
N LEU A 32 -1.99 -5.00 -22.15
CA LEU A 32 -2.79 -4.00 -21.45
C LEU A 32 -2.33 -3.92 -19.99
N PRO A 33 -1.98 -2.72 -19.48
CA PRO A 33 -1.67 -2.54 -18.09
C PRO A 33 -2.90 -2.91 -17.28
N LEU A 34 -2.85 -4.08 -16.65
CA LEU A 34 -3.87 -4.52 -15.72
C LEU A 34 -3.84 -3.57 -14.51
N PRO A 35 -5.00 -3.16 -13.95
CA PRO A 35 -5.01 -2.35 -12.74
C PRO A 35 -4.09 -2.97 -11.69
N ASP A 36 -3.16 -2.16 -11.17
CA ASP A 36 -2.20 -2.63 -10.17
C ASP A 36 -2.95 -3.35 -9.05
N LYS A 37 -2.43 -4.52 -8.66
CA LYS A 37 -3.00 -5.29 -7.56
C LYS A 37 -3.09 -4.38 -6.33
N PRO A 38 -4.25 -4.32 -5.64
CA PRO A 38 -4.37 -3.52 -4.42
C PRO A 38 -3.29 -3.94 -3.43
N THR A 39 -2.33 -3.04 -3.21
CA THR A 39 -1.19 -3.29 -2.33
C THR A 39 -1.71 -3.31 -0.90
N ARG A 40 -1.58 -4.46 -0.23
CA ARG A 40 -1.87 -4.55 1.20
C ARG A 40 -0.95 -3.58 1.95
N PRO A 41 -1.47 -2.73 2.85
CA PRO A 41 -0.63 -1.88 3.67
C PRO A 41 0.35 -2.72 4.49
N GLU A 42 1.61 -2.30 4.50
CA GLU A 42 2.66 -2.94 5.26
C GLU A 42 2.45 -2.72 6.77
N PRO A 43 2.53 -3.78 7.59
CA PRO A 43 2.44 -3.67 9.03
C PRO A 43 3.77 -3.25 9.67
N TYR A 44 3.72 -2.30 10.61
CA TYR A 44 4.85 -1.79 11.38
C TYR A 44 4.64 -2.00 12.89
N ASP A 45 5.72 -2.28 13.60
CA ASP A 45 5.81 -2.38 15.07
C ASP A 45 7.03 -1.55 15.54
N LEU A 46 7.24 -1.44 16.85
CA LEU A 46 8.37 -0.77 17.50
C LEU A 46 9.69 -1.58 17.44
N GLY A 47 9.71 -2.74 16.77
CA GLY A 47 10.91 -3.56 16.55
C GLY A 47 11.20 -4.56 17.68
N PRO A 48 12.35 -5.21 17.75
CA PRO A 48 12.68 -6.11 18.88
C PRO A 48 12.74 -5.35 20.21
N PRO A 49 12.43 -5.98 21.36
CA PRO A 49 12.61 -5.35 22.67
C PRO A 49 14.07 -4.99 22.90
N LEU A 50 14.34 -3.81 23.47
CA LEU A 50 15.68 -3.46 23.92
C LEU A 50 16.05 -4.31 25.14
N ALA A 51 17.35 -4.59 25.30
CA ALA A 51 17.85 -5.23 26.51
C ALA A 51 17.46 -4.37 27.72
N ALA A 52 16.69 -4.95 28.64
CA ALA A 52 16.32 -4.29 29.88
C ALA A 52 17.58 -4.00 30.70
N ALA A 53 17.68 -2.78 31.22
CA ALA A 53 18.71 -2.45 32.20
C ALA A 53 18.51 -3.33 33.45
N ALA A 54 19.61 -3.77 34.07
CA ALA A 54 19.52 -4.59 35.28
C ALA A 54 18.70 -3.84 36.35
N ALA A 55 17.51 -4.35 36.64
CA ALA A 55 16.65 -3.79 37.68
C ALA A 55 17.31 -3.99 39.05
N PRO A 56 17.22 -3.00 39.96
CA PRO A 56 17.70 -3.18 41.31
C PRO A 56 16.93 -4.32 41.99
N ALA A 57 17.64 -5.13 42.78
CA ALA A 57 17.10 -6.33 43.43
C ALA A 57 15.91 -6.09 44.39
N SER A 58 15.55 -4.82 44.64
CA SER A 58 14.44 -4.39 45.51
C SER A 58 13.54 -3.35 44.84
N ALA A 59 13.15 -3.57 43.58
CA ALA A 59 12.12 -2.75 42.95
C ALA A 59 10.76 -2.99 43.61
N ALA A 60 10.15 -1.92 44.14
CA ALA A 60 8.77 -1.97 44.61
C ALA A 60 7.81 -2.23 43.42
N PRO A 61 6.70 -2.96 43.62
CA PRO A 61 5.76 -3.23 42.55
C PRO A 61 5.18 -1.93 41.99
N LEU A 62 5.29 -1.74 40.67
CA LEU A 62 4.75 -0.58 39.96
C LEU A 62 3.47 -0.97 39.21
N ALA A 63 2.39 -0.24 39.45
CA ALA A 63 1.18 -0.37 38.65
C ALA A 63 1.32 0.47 37.37
N LEU A 64 1.29 -0.20 36.20
CA LEU A 64 1.28 0.48 34.91
C LEU A 64 -0.16 0.61 34.39
N GLN A 65 -0.63 1.85 34.26
CA GLN A 65 -1.89 2.16 33.60
C GLN A 65 -1.72 2.12 32.07
N ARG A 66 -2.82 1.85 31.35
CA ARG A 66 -2.84 1.95 29.89
C ARG A 66 -2.48 3.36 29.45
N VAL A 67 -1.62 3.46 28.43
CA VAL A 67 -1.33 4.73 27.76
C VAL A 67 -2.58 5.16 26.99
N GLU A 68 -2.99 6.40 27.17
CA GLU A 68 -4.14 6.98 26.47
C GLU A 68 -3.67 7.93 25.36
N ALA A 69 -4.46 8.05 24.30
CA ALA A 69 -4.15 8.90 23.16
C ALA A 69 -5.40 9.55 22.57
N SER A 70 -5.22 10.62 21.79
CA SER A 70 -6.33 11.20 21.01
C SER A 70 -6.88 10.17 20.03
N ALA A 71 -8.20 10.19 19.81
CA ALA A 71 -8.87 9.36 18.81
C ALA A 71 -8.26 9.46 17.40
N ALA A 72 -7.57 10.56 17.08
CA ALA A 72 -6.86 10.74 15.82
C ALA A 72 -5.73 9.71 15.59
N ILE A 73 -5.16 9.14 16.65
CA ILE A 73 -4.08 8.14 16.59
C ILE A 73 -4.43 6.86 17.35
N ASP A 74 -5.62 6.74 17.93
CA ASP A 74 -6.08 5.51 18.59
C ASP A 74 -6.68 4.53 17.58
N GLY A 75 -5.82 4.04 16.69
CA GLY A 75 -6.13 3.08 15.65
C GLY A 75 -4.85 2.61 14.96
N THR A 76 -4.98 1.76 13.95
CA THR A 76 -3.83 1.19 13.23
C THR A 76 -3.29 2.06 12.09
N ALA A 77 -3.91 3.21 11.83
CA ALA A 77 -3.42 4.12 10.80
C ALA A 77 -2.13 4.81 11.25
N ILE A 78 -1.11 4.82 10.40
CA ILE A 78 0.02 5.74 10.56
C ILE A 78 -0.40 7.08 9.96
N VAL A 79 -0.33 8.15 10.76
CA VAL A 79 -0.88 9.46 10.40
C VAL A 79 0.25 10.48 10.28
N TYR A 80 0.25 11.29 9.22
CA TYR A 80 1.18 12.39 9.00
C TYR A 80 0.45 13.74 8.91
N ARG A 81 1.20 14.83 9.07
CA ARG A 81 0.75 16.21 8.88
C ARG A 81 1.77 16.96 8.02
N LEU A 82 1.30 17.75 7.07
CA LEU A 82 2.15 18.55 6.18
C LEU A 82 2.33 19.96 6.76
N LEU A 83 3.55 20.28 7.17
CA LEU A 83 3.85 21.54 7.87
C LEU A 83 3.92 22.76 6.94
N TYR A 84 4.04 22.57 5.62
CA TYR A 84 4.28 23.63 4.64
C TYR A 84 3.03 24.07 3.86
N ALA A 85 1.87 23.47 4.12
CA ALA A 85 0.62 23.90 3.48
C ALA A 85 0.20 25.25 4.08
N ALA A 86 0.27 26.32 3.27
CA ALA A 86 0.05 27.71 3.67
C ALA A 86 -1.37 27.98 4.22
N ASP A 87 -2.35 27.18 3.81
CA ASP A 87 -3.74 27.29 4.27
C ASP A 87 -4.02 26.33 5.43
N GLY A 88 -3.76 26.80 6.65
CA GLY A 88 -4.46 26.59 7.94
C GLY A 88 -5.00 25.22 8.39
N ALA A 89 -5.16 24.22 7.54
CA ALA A 89 -5.68 22.91 7.87
C ALA A 89 -4.50 21.93 7.95
N GLN A 90 -3.87 21.86 9.13
CA GLN A 90 -2.95 20.79 9.54
C GLN A 90 -3.71 19.47 9.72
N GLN A 91 -4.46 19.05 8.71
CA GLN A 91 -5.39 17.94 8.80
C GLN A 91 -4.59 16.63 8.76
N PRO A 92 -4.67 15.80 9.82
CA PRO A 92 -4.00 14.51 9.83
C PRO A 92 -4.46 13.65 8.66
N ARG A 93 -3.50 13.09 7.90
CA ARG A 93 -3.77 12.17 6.79
C ARG A 93 -3.13 10.81 7.06
N PRO A 94 -3.82 9.69 6.79
CA PRO A 94 -3.22 8.37 6.94
C PRO A 94 -2.30 8.06 5.76
N TYR A 95 -1.23 7.29 6.01
CA TYR A 95 -0.47 6.65 4.94
C TYR A 95 -1.32 5.58 4.25
N ALA A 96 -1.28 5.54 2.92
CA ALA A 96 -2.05 4.57 2.13
C ALA A 96 -1.50 3.14 2.28
N GLN A 97 -0.17 3.01 2.39
CA GLN A 97 0.53 1.72 2.34
C GLN A 97 1.22 1.33 3.65
N ALA A 98 1.01 2.06 4.74
CA ALA A 98 1.65 1.76 6.02
C ALA A 98 0.63 1.77 7.16
N ARG A 99 0.67 0.74 8.02
CA ARG A 99 -0.21 0.59 9.18
C ARG A 99 0.57 0.05 10.38
N TRP A 100 0.18 0.46 11.58
CA TRP A 100 0.64 -0.19 12.80
C TRP A 100 0.01 -1.57 12.96
N VAL A 101 0.75 -2.50 13.58
CA VAL A 101 0.21 -3.83 13.95
C VAL A 101 -0.89 -3.75 15.00
N MET A 102 -0.87 -2.73 15.87
CA MET A 102 -1.89 -2.40 16.86
C MET A 102 -1.89 -0.89 17.13
N SER A 103 -2.82 -0.36 17.94
CA SER A 103 -2.84 1.11 18.13
C SER A 103 -1.58 1.60 18.86
N PRO A 104 -1.04 2.79 18.52
CA PRO A 104 0.09 3.41 19.20
C PRO A 104 0.03 3.37 20.75
N PRO A 105 -1.09 3.70 21.42
CA PRO A 105 -1.15 3.59 22.88
C PRO A 105 -0.93 2.16 23.38
N GLN A 106 -1.44 1.16 22.67
CA GLN A 106 -1.20 -0.24 23.02
C GLN A 106 0.26 -0.61 22.82
N LEU A 107 0.86 -0.22 21.68
CA LEU A 107 2.26 -0.51 21.35
C LEU A 107 3.20 -0.01 22.45
N VAL A 108 3.01 1.25 22.86
CA VAL A 108 3.81 1.86 23.92
C VAL A 108 3.53 1.20 25.27
N THR A 109 2.27 0.90 25.60
CA THR A 109 1.93 0.19 26.84
C THR A 109 2.65 -1.15 26.93
N GLN A 110 2.63 -1.95 25.85
CA GLN A 110 3.33 -3.23 25.83
C GLN A 110 4.83 -3.06 26.05
N ARG A 111 5.46 -2.09 25.38
CA ARG A 111 6.89 -1.84 25.55
C ARG A 111 7.28 -1.43 26.95
N LEU A 112 6.46 -0.61 27.59
CA LEU A 112 6.68 -0.23 28.97
C LEU A 112 6.59 -1.46 29.90
N ARG A 113 5.66 -2.39 29.65
CA ARG A 113 5.58 -3.64 30.43
C ARG A 113 6.77 -4.58 30.21
N GLU A 114 7.38 -4.56 29.04
CA GLU A 114 8.55 -5.39 28.74
C GLU A 114 9.84 -4.80 29.34
N ALA A 115 9.88 -3.48 29.51
CA ALA A 115 11.05 -2.76 30.00
C ALA A 115 11.09 -2.56 31.52
N LEU A 116 9.96 -2.73 32.21
CA LEU A 116 9.76 -2.53 33.65
C LEU A 116 9.62 -3.87 34.37
#